data_AF-A0A7J9N964-F1
#
_entry.id   AF-A0A7J9N964-F1
#
_cell.length_a   1.000
_cell.length_b   1.000
_cell.length_c   1.000
_cell.angle_alpha   90.00
_cell.angle_beta   90.00
_cell.angle_gamma   90.00
#
_symmetry.space_group_name_H-M   'P 1'
#
loop_
_entity.id
_entity.type
_entity.pdbx_description
1 polymer ?
#
loop_
_entity_poly.entity_id
_entity_poly.type
_entity_poly.pdbx_seq_one_letter_code
_entity_poly.pdbx_strand_id
1 'polypeptide(L)'
;MDPSLSPSAAHSAVPTMASQPSTGIVDSKFFATKKVSVLLDDSNYLLWRQQILFAVKAYKLQRFLDLHIVPPPSTVLDDNGVPQENVDFERFEQQDSAIASWLLTSVSPIILPHLIGLDTSAQI
;
A
#
# COMPACT_ATOMS: atom_id res chain seq x y z
N MET A 1 54.15 -2.75 48.05
CA MET A 1 53.68 -1.79 47.03
C MET A 1 53.45 -2.59 45.76
N ASP A 2 52.20 -2.97 45.54
CA ASP A 2 51.73 -3.65 44.33
C ASP A 2 50.99 -2.61 43.47
N PRO A 3 51.34 -2.42 42.19
CA PRO A 3 50.49 -1.71 41.25
C PRO A 3 49.64 -2.72 40.48
N SER A 4 48.36 -2.86 40.86
CA SER A 4 47.37 -3.61 40.10
C SER A 4 47.02 -2.86 38.81
N LEU A 5 47.07 -3.60 37.70
CA LEU A 5 46.74 -3.19 36.34
C LEU A 5 45.27 -2.75 36.20
N SER A 6 45.05 -1.68 35.43
CA SER A 6 43.82 -1.36 34.69
C SER A 6 44.20 -1.27 33.21
N PRO A 7 43.37 -1.76 32.28
CA PRO A 7 42.32 -0.89 31.73
C PRO A 7 41.01 -1.62 31.41
N SER A 8 39.88 -1.09 31.90
CA SER A 8 38.54 -1.49 31.46
C SER A 8 38.12 -0.62 30.27
N ALA A 9 38.38 -1.10 29.06
CA ALA A 9 37.79 -0.52 27.85
C ALA A 9 36.37 -1.06 27.67
N ALA A 10 35.39 -0.37 28.27
CA ALA A 10 33.98 -0.61 27.97
C ALA A 10 33.69 -0.15 26.53
N HIS A 11 33.66 -1.09 25.58
CA HIS A 11 33.16 -0.82 24.24
C HIS A 11 31.64 -0.67 24.33
N SER A 12 31.18 0.59 24.24
CA SER A 12 29.78 0.94 24.09
C SER A 12 29.32 0.47 22.70
N ALA A 13 28.71 -0.71 22.66
CA ALA A 13 28.08 -1.21 21.46
C ALA A 13 26.82 -0.37 21.19
N VAL A 14 26.95 0.59 20.28
CA VAL A 14 25.83 1.28 19.65
C VAL A 14 24.96 0.22 18.97
N PRO A 15 23.65 0.11 19.26
CA PRO A 15 22.81 -0.78 18.50
C PRO A 15 22.69 -0.19 17.10
N THR A 16 23.28 -0.87 16.12
CA THR A 16 23.01 -0.66 14.71
C THR A 16 21.50 -0.79 14.51
N MET A 17 20.81 0.33 14.30
CA MET A 17 19.45 0.31 13.78
C MET A 17 19.51 -0.44 12.45
N ALA A 18 19.09 -1.70 12.48
CA ALA A 18 18.78 -2.43 11.27
C ALA A 18 17.67 -1.65 10.58
N SER A 19 17.98 -1.03 9.44
CA SER A 19 16.98 -0.47 8.54
C SER A 19 16.00 -1.60 8.22
N GLN A 20 14.82 -1.56 8.83
CA GLN A 20 13.77 -2.50 8.50
C GLN A 20 13.49 -2.33 7.00
N PRO A 21 13.52 -3.42 6.21
CA PRO A 21 13.06 -3.33 4.83
C PRO A 21 11.62 -2.87 4.88
N SER A 22 11.30 -1.80 4.14
CA SER A 22 9.94 -1.30 3.94
C SER A 22 9.16 -2.34 3.13
N THR A 23 8.83 -3.46 3.75
CA THR A 23 7.98 -4.51 3.17
C THR A 23 6.57 -3.94 3.07
N GLY A 24 6.15 -3.62 1.85
CA GLY A 24 4.72 -3.64 1.50
C GLY A 24 4.14 -2.39 0.85
N ILE A 25 4.90 -1.31 0.68
CA ILE A 25 4.40 -0.17 -0.10
C ILE A 25 4.47 -0.55 -1.57
N VAL A 26 3.37 -0.38 -2.30
CA VAL A 26 3.35 -0.47 -3.77
C VAL A 26 4.49 0.36 -4.33
N ASP A 27 5.46 -0.32 -4.96
CA ASP A 27 6.53 0.38 -5.65
C ASP A 27 5.89 1.33 -6.67
N SER A 28 6.23 2.62 -6.62
CA SER A 28 5.75 3.63 -7.59
C SER A 28 5.97 3.20 -9.05
N LYS A 29 6.88 2.25 -9.25
CA LYS A 29 7.14 1.55 -10.51
C LYS A 29 5.97 0.70 -11.03
N PHE A 30 5.08 0.18 -10.18
CA PHE A 30 3.89 -0.60 -10.58
C PHE A 30 2.99 0.21 -11.51
N PHE A 31 2.55 1.38 -11.04
CA PHE A 31 1.64 2.27 -11.77
C PHE A 31 2.33 2.99 -12.92
N ALA A 32 3.61 3.30 -12.79
CA ALA A 32 4.38 3.97 -13.86
C ALA A 32 4.66 3.07 -15.08
N THR A 33 4.69 1.74 -14.91
CA THR A 33 5.07 0.81 -16.00
C THR A 33 3.91 0.02 -16.59
N LYS A 34 2.75 -0.04 -15.93
CA LYS A 34 1.55 -0.73 -16.44
C LYS A 34 0.65 0.23 -17.21
N LYS A 35 0.83 0.28 -18.52
CA LYS A 35 -0.21 0.78 -19.43
C LYS A 35 -1.26 -0.30 -19.65
N VAL A 36 -2.48 -0.06 -19.19
CA VAL A 36 -3.64 -0.81 -19.67
C VAL A 36 -3.81 -0.43 -21.14
N SER A 37 -3.80 -1.41 -22.04
CA SER A 37 -3.81 -1.15 -23.49
C SER A 37 -5.19 -0.73 -24.01
N VAL A 38 -6.22 -0.90 -23.18
CA VAL A 38 -7.62 -0.67 -23.50
C VAL A 38 -8.24 0.22 -22.43
N LEU A 39 -8.84 1.34 -22.83
CA LEU A 39 -9.64 2.16 -21.93
C LEU A 39 -11.04 1.54 -21.80
N LEU A 40 -11.57 1.47 -20.58
CA LEU A 40 -12.93 0.96 -20.35
C LEU A 40 -13.96 1.76 -21.14
N ASP A 41 -14.75 1.06 -21.94
CA ASP A 41 -15.93 1.57 -22.64
C ASP A 41 -17.12 0.60 -22.47
N ASP A 42 -18.28 0.99 -23.01
CA ASP A 42 -19.54 0.24 -22.87
C ASP A 42 -19.51 -1.16 -23.51
N SER A 43 -18.53 -1.45 -24.36
CA SER A 43 -18.44 -2.70 -25.13
C SER A 43 -17.35 -3.65 -24.64
N ASN A 44 -16.41 -3.18 -23.83
CA ASN A 44 -15.16 -3.91 -23.56
C ASN A 44 -14.94 -4.31 -22.09
N TYR A 45 -15.94 -4.10 -21.22
CA TYR A 45 -15.85 -4.33 -19.78
C TYR A 45 -15.19 -5.66 -19.39
N LEU A 46 -15.59 -6.79 -20.01
CA LEU A 46 -15.03 -8.10 -19.66
C LEU A 46 -13.53 -8.21 -19.96
N LEU A 47 -13.08 -7.64 -21.08
CA LEU A 47 -11.67 -7.63 -21.47
C LEU A 47 -10.87 -6.69 -20.56
N TRP A 48 -11.37 -5.47 -20.34
CA TRP A 48 -10.77 -4.49 -19.44
C TRP A 48 -10.60 -5.09 -18.03
N ARG A 49 -11.67 -5.66 -17.47
CA ARG A 49 -11.68 -6.30 -16.15
C ARG A 49 -10.66 -7.43 -16.06
N GLN A 50 -10.53 -8.23 -17.11
CA GLN A 50 -9.54 -9.31 -17.13
C GLN A 50 -8.09 -8.78 -17.09
N GLN A 51 -7.80 -7.69 -17.81
CA GLN A 51 -6.47 -7.05 -17.79
C GLN A 51 -6.15 -6.46 -16.41
N ILE A 52 -7.10 -5.71 -15.82
CA ILE A 52 -6.98 -5.16 -14.47
C ILE A 52 -6.71 -6.26 -13.46
N LEU A 53 -7.52 -7.33 -13.48
CA LEU A 53 -7.39 -8.43 -12.52
C LEU A 53 -6.02 -9.10 -12.60
N PHE A 54 -5.48 -9.35 -13.80
CA PHE A 54 -4.14 -9.93 -13.95
C PHE A 54 -3.04 -8.97 -13.50
N ALA A 55 -3.14 -7.69 -13.82
CA ALA A 55 -2.18 -6.68 -13.41
C ALA A 55 -2.11 -6.57 -11.88
N VAL A 56 -3.26 -6.51 -11.21
CA VAL A 56 -3.37 -6.41 -9.74
C VAL A 56 -2.90 -7.71 -9.06
N LYS A 57 -3.27 -8.89 -9.60
CA LYS A 57 -2.82 -10.19 -9.07
C LYS A 57 -1.31 -10.39 -9.14
N ALA A 58 -0.64 -9.86 -10.16
CA ALA A 58 0.82 -9.96 -10.28
C ALA A 58 1.57 -9.37 -9.08
N TYR A 59 0.93 -8.48 -8.32
CA TYR A 59 1.48 -7.82 -7.14
C TYR A 59 0.76 -8.22 -5.84
N LYS A 60 -0.09 -9.25 -5.88
CA LYS A 60 -0.89 -9.74 -4.74
C LYS A 60 -1.84 -8.68 -4.16
N LEU A 61 -2.33 -7.77 -5.00
CA LEU A 61 -3.17 -6.64 -4.59
C LEU A 61 -4.67 -6.91 -4.76
N GLN A 62 -5.07 -8.12 -5.15
CA GLN A 62 -6.48 -8.41 -5.50
C GLN A 62 -7.48 -8.15 -4.36
N ARG A 63 -7.02 -8.11 -3.10
CA ARG A 63 -7.84 -7.76 -1.93
C ARG A 63 -8.42 -6.35 -2.00
N PHE A 64 -7.74 -5.42 -2.67
CA PHE A 64 -8.21 -4.04 -2.78
C PHE A 64 -9.40 -3.90 -3.74
N LEU A 65 -9.62 -4.88 -4.62
CA LEU A 65 -10.78 -4.91 -5.52
C LEU A 65 -12.00 -5.63 -4.92
N ASP A 66 -11.93 -6.04 -3.66
CA ASP A 66 -13.01 -6.76 -2.99
C ASP A 66 -13.74 -5.83 -2.02
N LEU A 67 -15.01 -5.56 -2.31
CA LEU A 67 -15.90 -4.72 -1.49
C LEU A 67 -16.11 -5.25 -0.06
N HIS A 68 -15.80 -6.52 0.20
CA HIS A 68 -15.96 -7.13 1.52
C HIS A 68 -14.72 -6.99 2.41
N ILE A 69 -13.62 -6.46 1.87
CA ILE A 69 -12.40 -6.26 2.65
C ILE A 69 -12.58 -5.05 3.56
N VAL A 70 -12.50 -5.32 4.86
CA VAL A 70 -12.56 -4.29 5.90
C VAL A 70 -11.16 -3.66 6.05
N PRO A 71 -11.02 -2.33 5.94
CA PRO A 71 -9.76 -1.65 6.21
C PRO A 71 -9.35 -1.83 7.68
N PRO A 72 -8.06 -1.78 8.00
CA PRO A 72 -7.61 -1.71 9.39
C PRO A 72 -8.24 -0.50 10.11
N PRO A 73 -8.44 -0.55 11.44
CA PRO A 73 -8.87 0.63 12.19
C PRO A 73 -7.89 1.79 12.03
N SER A 74 -8.36 3.03 11.89
CA SER A 74 -7.48 4.21 11.78
C SER A 74 -6.67 4.49 13.05
N THR A 75 -7.17 4.03 14.19
CA THR A 75 -6.51 4.15 15.49
C THR A 75 -6.49 2.81 16.22
N VAL A 76 -5.41 2.57 16.94
CA VAL A 76 -5.21 1.40 17.81
C VAL A 76 -4.79 1.85 19.19
N LEU A 77 -5.05 1.04 20.21
CA LEU A 77 -4.60 1.33 21.57
C LEU A 77 -3.18 0.80 21.75
N ASP A 78 -2.30 1.60 22.35
CA ASP A 78 -0.99 1.14 22.79
C ASP A 78 -1.07 0.25 24.05
N ASP A 79 0.08 -0.24 24.53
CA ASP A 79 0.17 -1.07 25.73
C ASP A 79 -0.38 -0.38 27.00
N ASN A 80 -0.51 0.95 26.99
CA ASN A 80 -1.03 1.76 28.07
C ASN A 80 -2.51 2.15 27.88
N GLY A 81 -3.16 1.69 26.81
CA GLY A 81 -4.54 2.05 26.48
C GLY A 81 -4.71 3.46 25.91
N VAL A 82 -3.65 4.07 25.39
CA VAL A 82 -3.69 5.38 24.73
C VAL A 82 -3.96 5.18 23.24
N PRO A 83 -4.94 5.89 22.63
CA PRO A 83 -5.15 5.85 21.19
C PRO A 83 -3.92 6.38 20.43
N GLN A 84 -3.46 5.60 19.46
CA GLN A 84 -2.37 5.92 18.54
C GLN A 84 -2.82 5.69 17.10
N GLU A 85 -2.21 6.41 16.15
CA GLU A 85 -2.44 6.21 14.73
C GLU A 85 -1.99 4.82 14.29
N ASN A 86 -2.79 4.19 13.43
CA ASN A 86 -2.47 2.87 12.90
C ASN A 86 -1.72 2.98 11.59
N VAL A 87 -0.42 2.71 11.62
CA VAL A 87 0.45 2.65 10.43
C VAL A 87 -0.04 1.67 9.37
N ASP A 88 -0.79 0.63 9.75
CA ASP A 88 -1.36 -0.33 8.79
C ASP A 88 -2.59 0.23 8.06
N PHE A 89 -3.34 1.13 8.70
CA PHE A 89 -4.42 1.86 8.04
C PHE A 89 -3.85 2.83 7.01
N GLU A 90 -2.83 3.62 7.37
CA GLU A 90 -2.18 4.54 6.42
C GLU A 90 -1.61 3.81 5.20
N ARG A 91 -0.95 2.67 5.41
CA ARG A 91 -0.44 1.84 4.30
C ARG A 91 -1.57 1.30 3.44
N PHE A 92 -2.67 0.86 4.06
CA PHE A 92 -3.84 0.39 3.33
C PHE A 92 -4.43 1.52 2.47
N GLU A 93 -4.66 2.70 3.05
CA GLU A 93 -5.22 3.86 2.38
C GLU A 93 -4.34 4.34 1.22
N GLN A 94 -3.02 4.40 1.44
CA GLN A 94 -2.06 4.76 0.40
C GLN A 94 -2.12 3.80 -0.78
N GLN A 95 -2.22 2.50 -0.50
CA GLN A 95 -2.24 1.45 -1.52
C GLN A 95 -3.57 1.42 -2.28
N ASP A 96 -4.69 1.53 -1.57
CA ASP A 96 -6.02 1.62 -2.18
C ASP A 96 -6.14 2.87 -3.07
N SER A 97 -5.73 4.04 -2.58
CA SER A 97 -5.74 5.30 -3.33
C SER A 97 -4.89 5.22 -4.60
N ALA A 98 -3.73 4.55 -4.53
CA ALA A 98 -2.87 4.39 -5.69
C ALA A 98 -3.49 3.46 -6.74
N ILE A 99 -4.18 2.39 -6.32
CA ILE A 99 -4.92 1.51 -7.23
C ILE A 99 -6.11 2.26 -7.83
N ALA A 100 -6.89 2.97 -7.01
CA ALA A 100 -8.04 3.76 -7.47
C ALA A 100 -7.62 4.79 -8.53
N SER A 101 -6.55 5.55 -8.26
CA SER A 101 -5.98 6.51 -9.21
C SER A 101 -5.58 5.85 -10.53
N TRP A 102 -4.92 4.69 -10.47
CA TRP A 102 -4.55 3.93 -11.66
C TRP A 102 -5.75 3.37 -12.42
N LEU A 103 -6.78 2.86 -11.73
CA LEU A 103 -8.02 2.40 -12.35
C LEU A 103 -8.67 3.55 -13.13
N LEU A 104 -8.76 4.74 -12.55
CA LEU A 104 -9.30 5.92 -13.23
C LEU A 104 -8.52 6.27 -14.51
N THR A 105 -7.20 6.08 -14.55
CA THR A 105 -6.41 6.27 -15.80
C THR A 105 -6.73 5.25 -16.89
N SER A 106 -7.34 4.12 -16.52
CA SER A 106 -7.72 3.04 -17.44
C SER A 106 -9.17 3.12 -17.91
N VAL A 107 -9.90 4.17 -17.54
CA VAL A 107 -11.31 4.38 -17.90
C VAL A 107 -11.43 5.47 -18.97
N SER A 108 -12.31 5.26 -19.95
CA SER A 108 -12.52 6.26 -21.00
C SER A 108 -13.23 7.51 -20.45
N PRO A 109 -13.02 8.69 -21.06
CA PRO A 109 -13.66 9.93 -20.62
C PRO A 109 -15.20 9.90 -20.60
N ILE A 110 -15.82 9.00 -21.36
CA ILE A 110 -17.28 8.84 -21.41
C ILE A 110 -17.80 8.18 -20.12
N ILE A 111 -17.01 7.27 -19.53
CA ILE A 111 -17.39 6.52 -18.34
C ILE A 111 -16.96 7.23 -17.04
N LEU A 112 -15.88 8.02 -17.08
CA LEU A 112 -15.36 8.75 -15.91
C LEU A 112 -16.41 9.53 -15.10
N PRO A 113 -17.39 10.24 -15.71
CA PRO A 113 -18.44 10.93 -14.95
C PRO A 113 -19.28 10.02 -14.04
N HIS A 114 -19.41 8.74 -14.38
CA HIS A 114 -20.14 7.75 -13.58
C HIS A 114 -19.36 7.28 -12.35
N LEU A 115 -18.06 7.57 -12.28
CA LEU A 115 -17.17 7.15 -11.19
C LEU A 115 -16.92 8.26 -10.16
N ILE A 116 -17.58 9.41 -10.32
CA ILE A 116 -17.44 10.53 -9.37
C ILE A 116 -18.03 10.13 -8.01
N GLY A 117 -17.25 10.32 -6.94
CA GLY A 117 -17.64 9.98 -5.57
C GLY A 117 -17.43 8.51 -5.21
N LEU A 118 -16.77 7.74 -6.08
CA LEU A 118 -16.21 6.44 -5.71
C LEU A 118 -14.82 6.69 -5.12
N ASP A 119 -14.67 6.41 -3.83
CA ASP A 119 -13.52 6.80 -3.04
C ASP A 119 -12.54 5.65 -2.83
N THR A 120 -12.92 4.41 -3.17
CA THR A 120 -12.06 3.22 -3.03
C THR A 120 -11.88 2.47 -4.33
N SER A 121 -10.78 1.71 -4.42
CA SER A 121 -10.50 0.91 -5.62
C SER A 121 -11.50 -0.24 -5.84
N ALA A 122 -12.18 -0.70 -4.79
CA ALA A 122 -13.24 -1.72 -4.90
C ALA A 122 -14.56 -1.16 -5.45
N GLN A 123 -14.78 0.15 -5.33
CA GLN A 123 -16.00 0.80 -5.81
C GLN A 123 -15.96 1.10 -7.31
N ILE A 124 -14.76 1.35 -7.86
CA ILE A 124 -14.49 1.63 -9.28
C ILE A 124 -14.59 0.34 -10.12
#